data_AF-A0A3B9LQ93-F1
#
_entry.id   AF-A0A3B9LQ93-F1
#
_cell.length_a   1.000
_cell.length_b   1.000
_cell.length_c   1.000
_cell.angle_alpha   90.00
_cell.angle_beta   90.00
_cell.angle_gamma   90.00
#
_symmetry.space_group_name_H-M   'P 1'
#
loop_
_entity.id
_entity.type
_entity.pdbx_description
1 polymer ?
#
loop_
_entity_poly.entity_id
_entity_poly.type
_entity_poly.pdbx_seq_one_letter_code
_entity_poly.pdbx_strand_id
1 'polypeptide(L)'
;MHSRLSAHLIICAALIVALASVALAQGGTQSDLSPLQRLDVMRSKLEAMRRSLNSAISSLEPQAANPNEKEKKNPDDPRERLRGLDKEVASILSEVNDVRGKQERSERYDQTILERLEASVVDINTRVQAGMQATAGARSSAIATSPGSAKKKKKGRLFGLLGGGGDNKYEELTGTVAAGRDRVLFEEAAKEVRKGNHETGRLLFSTIINTYPDSPFLPLAKLAIADSFYLEGTTAALVQASQAYSDWLTFFPTDPLADDAMLKVAESEMRQMGLSDRDITHARKAEQRLKTLLQQYPQTNLRPIVEDHLRETQESLAMHSYEIGNFYLEPRYKRGKGGLKGAQSRYKEVIDKYPNFSLRDSVLFKLAFTYQQEEEPDEAAKYYQDLLRNFPNSEYAEKAKEQLSIIGLPIPDPDPARKNVAPPDRPGFMGSLLQQVVGRADVTVENDGILISRGKKEGVNDL
;
A
#
# COMPACT_ATOMS: atom_id res chain seq x y z
N MET A 1 -52.42 15.17 9.37
CA MET A 1 -51.57 15.94 8.42
C MET A 1 -50.13 15.51 8.61
N HIS A 2 -49.57 14.87 7.57
CA HIS A 2 -48.14 14.66 7.26
C HIS A 2 -47.27 13.97 8.33
N SER A 3 -46.77 12.72 8.25
CA SER A 3 -46.25 11.90 7.13
C SER A 3 -45.53 12.73 6.07
N ARG A 4 -44.23 13.04 6.28
CA ARG A 4 -43.17 13.30 5.27
C ARG A 4 -41.79 13.63 5.90
N LEU A 5 -41.29 12.90 6.92
CA LEU A 5 -39.91 13.14 7.40
C LEU A 5 -39.02 11.90 7.60
N SER A 6 -39.53 10.69 7.39
CA SER A 6 -38.77 9.44 7.56
C SER A 6 -38.33 8.78 6.24
N ALA A 7 -38.40 9.48 5.11
CA ALA A 7 -38.07 8.92 3.78
C ALA A 7 -36.75 9.42 3.16
N HIS A 8 -36.05 10.39 3.77
CA HIS A 8 -34.82 10.95 3.18
C HIS A 8 -33.53 10.56 3.92
N LEU A 9 -33.63 9.98 5.12
CA LEU A 9 -32.45 9.45 5.83
C LEU A 9 -32.12 8.00 5.43
N ILE A 10 -33.10 7.24 4.94
CA ILE A 10 -32.93 5.83 4.54
C ILE A 10 -32.41 5.71 3.09
N ILE A 11 -32.59 6.72 2.25
CA ILE A 11 -32.12 6.71 0.86
C ILE A 11 -30.63 7.10 0.74
N CYS A 12 -30.10 7.91 1.66
CA CYS A 12 -28.67 8.27 1.65
C CYS A 12 -27.75 7.20 2.25
N ALA A 13 -28.26 6.32 3.12
CA ALA A 13 -27.49 5.19 3.65
C ALA A 13 -27.45 3.99 2.70
N ALA A 14 -28.44 3.83 1.82
CA ALA A 14 -28.46 2.76 0.81
C ALA A 14 -27.55 3.06 -0.40
N LEU A 15 -27.23 4.34 -0.67
CA LEU A 15 -26.35 4.72 -1.79
C LEU A 15 -24.85 4.59 -1.49
N ILE A 16 -24.47 4.50 -0.20
CA ILE A 16 -23.07 4.36 0.21
C ILE A 16 -22.68 2.89 0.40
N VAL A 17 -23.65 1.98 0.56
CA VAL A 17 -23.39 0.54 0.72
C VAL A 17 -23.37 -0.23 -0.62
N ALA A 18 -23.82 0.36 -1.73
CA ALA A 18 -23.80 -0.28 -3.05
C ALA A 18 -22.47 -0.14 -3.83
N LEU A 19 -21.47 0.58 -3.31
CA LEU A 19 -20.17 0.77 -3.96
C LEU A 19 -19.03 -0.12 -3.40
N ALA A 20 -19.34 -1.05 -2.49
CA ALA A 20 -18.34 -1.85 -1.78
C ALA A 20 -18.35 -3.35 -2.11
N SER A 21 -18.89 -3.77 -3.26
CA SER A 21 -18.94 -5.20 -3.60
C SER A 21 -18.74 -5.49 -5.08
N VAL A 22 -17.52 -5.23 -5.61
CA VAL A 22 -16.90 -6.08 -6.65
C VAL A 22 -15.37 -5.93 -6.52
N ALA A 23 -14.75 -6.74 -5.67
CA ALA A 23 -13.30 -6.95 -5.70
C ALA A 23 -13.01 -8.39 -5.27
N LEU A 24 -13.31 -9.34 -6.16
CA LEU A 24 -12.86 -10.72 -6.10
C LEU A 24 -12.90 -11.28 -7.54
N ALA A 25 -11.78 -11.20 -8.25
CA ALA A 25 -11.28 -12.25 -9.14
C ALA A 25 -10.07 -11.77 -9.97
N GLN A 26 -8.97 -12.51 -9.80
CA GLN A 26 -7.93 -12.83 -10.77
C GLN A 26 -6.92 -11.74 -11.18
N GLY A 27 -5.67 -12.20 -11.32
CA GLY A 27 -4.53 -11.38 -11.67
C GLY A 27 -4.30 -11.31 -13.17
N GLY A 28 -3.80 -10.16 -13.58
CA GLY A 28 -3.29 -9.93 -14.92
C GLY A 28 -2.55 -8.61 -14.95
N THR A 29 -1.65 -8.54 -15.91
CA THR A 29 -1.06 -7.32 -16.47
C THR A 29 -2.12 -6.21 -16.63
N GLN A 30 -1.71 -4.96 -16.86
CA GLN A 30 -2.52 -3.73 -17.02
C GLN A 30 -3.79 -3.79 -17.91
N SER A 31 -4.11 -4.96 -18.49
CA SER A 31 -5.31 -5.36 -19.22
C SER A 31 -6.53 -5.81 -18.38
N ASP A 32 -6.40 -6.03 -17.07
CA ASP A 32 -7.47 -6.69 -16.27
C ASP A 32 -8.52 -5.77 -15.64
N LEU A 33 -8.39 -4.45 -15.82
CA LEU A 33 -9.43 -3.53 -15.38
C LEU A 33 -10.64 -3.63 -16.31
N SER A 34 -11.83 -3.78 -15.74
CA SER A 34 -13.06 -3.70 -16.52
C SER A 34 -13.13 -2.35 -17.26
N PRO A 35 -13.80 -2.28 -18.44
CA PRO A 35 -13.92 -1.02 -19.18
C PRO A 35 -14.44 0.15 -18.33
N LEU A 36 -15.34 -0.13 -17.38
CA LEU A 36 -15.88 0.87 -16.48
C LEU A 36 -14.82 1.39 -15.49
N GLN A 37 -14.03 0.50 -14.90
CA GLN A 37 -12.93 0.89 -14.00
C GLN A 37 -11.85 1.70 -14.74
N ARG A 38 -11.54 1.36 -15.99
CA ARG A 38 -10.62 2.13 -16.84
C ARG A 38 -11.15 3.55 -17.07
N LEU A 39 -12.43 3.69 -17.37
CA LEU A 39 -13.10 4.99 -17.56
C LEU A 39 -13.13 5.82 -16.27
N ASP A 40 -13.36 5.20 -15.11
CA ASP A 40 -13.34 5.89 -13.81
C ASP A 40 -11.93 6.40 -13.45
N VAL A 41 -10.89 5.61 -13.72
CA VAL A 41 -9.49 6.04 -13.53
C VAL A 41 -9.14 7.22 -14.43
N MET A 42 -9.48 7.15 -15.73
CA MET A 42 -9.26 8.25 -16.67
C MET A 42 -9.99 9.53 -16.23
N ARG A 43 -11.26 9.41 -15.84
CA ARG A 43 -12.08 10.51 -15.35
C ARG A 43 -11.46 11.18 -14.12
N SER A 44 -11.05 10.38 -13.12
CA SER A 44 -10.43 10.89 -11.89
C SER A 44 -9.15 11.68 -12.19
N LYS A 45 -8.29 11.16 -13.08
CA LYS A 45 -7.07 11.85 -13.54
C LYS A 45 -7.38 13.19 -14.23
N LEU A 46 -8.35 13.20 -15.14
CA LEU A 46 -8.77 14.41 -15.85
C LEU A 46 -9.36 15.47 -14.90
N GLU A 47 -10.20 15.07 -13.95
CA GLU A 47 -10.74 15.98 -12.93
C GLU A 47 -9.65 16.57 -12.04
N ALA A 48 -8.65 15.77 -11.66
CA ALA A 48 -7.48 16.25 -10.92
C ALA A 48 -6.66 17.28 -11.72
N MET A 49 -6.41 17.00 -13.00
CA MET A 49 -5.73 17.93 -13.91
C MET A 49 -6.50 19.26 -14.03
N ARG A 50 -7.83 19.23 -14.20
CA ARG A 50 -8.64 20.46 -14.24
C ARG A 50 -8.57 21.26 -12.95
N ARG A 51 -8.59 20.61 -11.78
CA ARG A 51 -8.42 21.33 -10.50
C ARG A 51 -7.07 22.03 -10.43
N SER A 52 -6.01 21.34 -10.85
CA SER A 52 -4.65 21.90 -10.90
C SER A 52 -4.54 23.08 -11.86
N LEU A 53 -5.07 22.94 -13.09
CA LEU A 53 -5.08 23.99 -14.10
C LEU A 53 -5.88 25.21 -13.66
N ASN A 54 -7.08 25.02 -13.10
CA ASN A 54 -7.91 26.13 -12.60
C ASN A 54 -7.24 26.89 -11.46
N SER A 55 -6.57 26.18 -10.55
CA SER A 55 -5.74 26.80 -9.51
C SER A 55 -4.63 27.65 -10.13
N ALA A 56 -3.88 27.09 -11.08
CA ALA A 56 -2.80 27.81 -11.76
C ALA A 56 -3.30 29.02 -12.58
N ILE A 57 -4.42 28.91 -13.30
CA ILE A 57 -5.06 30.01 -14.05
C ILE A 57 -5.51 31.13 -13.10
N SER A 58 -5.99 30.78 -11.90
CA SER A 58 -6.42 31.76 -10.91
C SER A 58 -5.26 32.53 -10.28
N SER A 59 -4.07 31.93 -10.23
CA SER A 59 -2.85 32.56 -9.71
C SER A 59 -2.19 33.54 -10.70
N LEU A 60 -2.58 33.52 -11.97
CA LEU A 60 -2.11 34.45 -13.00
C LEU A 60 -3.14 35.59 -13.12
N GLU A 61 -2.78 36.79 -12.61
CA GLU A 61 -3.64 37.98 -12.70
C GLU A 61 -3.93 38.36 -14.17
N PRO A 62 -5.11 38.92 -14.49
CA PRO A 62 -5.32 39.57 -15.78
C PRO A 62 -4.36 40.75 -15.90
N GLN A 63 -3.55 40.81 -16.97
CA GLN A 63 -2.92 42.07 -17.37
C GLN A 63 -4.04 43.11 -17.51
N ALA A 64 -3.94 44.21 -16.75
CA ALA A 64 -4.96 45.24 -16.70
C ALA A 64 -5.17 45.84 -18.11
N ALA A 65 -6.18 45.35 -18.82
CA ALA A 65 -6.65 45.94 -20.06
C ALA A 65 -7.72 47.00 -19.71
N ASN A 66 -7.53 48.20 -20.25
CA ASN A 66 -8.50 49.27 -20.19
C ASN A 66 -9.91 48.77 -20.60
N PRO A 67 -11.01 49.28 -20.01
CA PRO A 67 -12.37 48.78 -20.25
C PRO A 67 -12.88 48.87 -21.71
N ASN A 68 -12.11 49.46 -22.63
CA ASN A 68 -12.52 49.75 -24.01
C ASN A 68 -11.61 49.15 -25.10
N GLU A 69 -10.65 48.28 -24.78
CA GLU A 69 -9.87 47.56 -25.81
C GLU A 69 -10.29 46.09 -25.89
N LYS A 70 -10.69 45.65 -27.10
CA LYS A 70 -10.91 44.22 -27.36
C LYS A 70 -9.60 43.47 -27.16
N GLU A 71 -9.58 42.64 -26.12
CA GLU A 71 -8.51 41.72 -25.73
C GLU A 71 -8.03 40.93 -26.98
N LYS A 72 -6.87 41.33 -27.53
CA LYS A 72 -6.22 40.55 -28.59
C LYS A 72 -5.67 39.30 -27.93
N LYS A 73 -6.28 38.15 -28.24
CA LYS A 73 -5.83 36.82 -27.81
C LYS A 73 -4.37 36.62 -28.23
N ASN A 74 -3.44 36.72 -27.28
CA ASN A 74 -2.04 36.40 -27.51
C ASN A 74 -1.81 34.92 -27.14
N PRO A 75 -1.51 34.03 -28.12
CA PRO A 75 -1.27 32.60 -27.85
C PRO A 75 -0.08 32.34 -26.90
N ASP A 76 0.80 33.32 -26.73
CA ASP A 76 1.98 33.22 -25.87
C ASP A 76 1.78 33.69 -24.42
N ASP A 77 0.58 34.13 -24.05
CA ASP A 77 0.25 34.42 -22.66
C ASP A 77 0.20 33.10 -21.84
N PRO A 78 1.01 32.99 -20.76
CA PRO A 78 0.97 31.88 -19.80
C PRO A 78 -0.45 31.48 -19.37
N ARG A 79 -1.34 32.46 -19.18
CA ARG A 79 -2.71 32.20 -18.71
C ARG A 79 -3.60 31.62 -19.80
N GLU A 80 -3.52 32.15 -21.02
CA GLU A 80 -4.26 31.61 -22.17
C GLU A 80 -3.75 30.21 -22.55
N ARG A 81 -2.45 29.93 -22.40
CA ARG A 81 -1.88 28.60 -22.60
C ARG A 81 -2.48 27.57 -21.63
N LEU A 82 -2.57 27.91 -20.34
CA LEU A 82 -3.21 27.03 -19.35
C LEU A 82 -4.72 26.88 -19.58
N ARG A 83 -5.41 27.94 -20.03
CA ARG A 83 -6.83 27.86 -20.44
C ARG A 83 -7.03 26.97 -21.66
N GLY A 84 -6.09 26.98 -22.61
CA GLY A 84 -6.08 26.05 -23.74
C GLY A 84 -6.01 24.59 -23.26
N LEU A 85 -5.08 24.31 -22.35
CA LEU A 85 -4.95 22.98 -21.74
C LEU A 85 -6.20 22.58 -20.93
N ASP A 86 -6.82 23.48 -20.16
CA ASP A 86 -8.07 23.15 -19.43
C ASP A 86 -9.21 22.80 -20.38
N LYS A 87 -9.31 23.48 -21.53
CA LYS A 87 -10.31 23.16 -22.57
C LYS A 87 -10.07 21.79 -23.19
N GLU A 88 -8.82 21.45 -23.48
CA GLU A 88 -8.46 20.13 -24.02
C GLU A 88 -8.75 19.01 -23.01
N VAL A 89 -8.37 19.20 -21.74
CA VAL A 89 -8.71 18.28 -20.65
C VAL A 89 -10.22 18.15 -20.49
N ALA A 90 -10.97 19.25 -20.57
CA ALA A 90 -12.44 19.24 -20.51
C ALA A 90 -13.07 18.50 -21.70
N SER A 91 -12.50 18.60 -22.89
CA SER A 91 -12.94 17.85 -24.07
C SER A 91 -12.77 16.35 -23.88
N ILE A 92 -11.56 15.92 -23.48
CA ILE A 92 -11.28 14.50 -23.22
C ILE A 92 -12.17 13.97 -22.08
N LEU A 93 -12.38 14.77 -21.02
CA LEU A 93 -13.29 14.43 -19.92
C LEU A 93 -14.74 14.24 -20.40
N SER A 94 -15.20 15.07 -21.34
CA SER A 94 -16.52 14.88 -21.96
C SER A 94 -16.60 13.57 -22.72
N GLU A 95 -15.60 13.25 -23.55
CA GLU A 95 -15.55 12.00 -24.31
C GLU A 95 -15.51 10.77 -23.39
N VAL A 96 -14.73 10.83 -22.30
CA VAL A 96 -14.69 9.77 -21.28
C VAL A 96 -16.07 9.61 -20.61
N ASN A 97 -16.75 10.70 -20.26
CA ASN A 97 -18.10 10.64 -19.67
C ASN A 97 -19.14 10.09 -20.65
N ASP A 98 -19.03 10.42 -21.94
CA ASP A 98 -19.93 9.91 -22.98
C ASP A 98 -19.75 8.40 -23.18
N VAL A 99 -18.51 7.92 -23.25
CA VAL A 99 -18.20 6.48 -23.36
C VAL A 99 -18.62 5.73 -22.09
N ARG A 100 -18.39 6.32 -20.91
CA ARG A 100 -18.87 5.78 -19.63
C ARG A 100 -20.39 5.66 -19.59
N GLY A 101 -21.12 6.67 -20.05
CA GLY A 101 -22.57 6.62 -20.15
C GLY A 101 -23.05 5.53 -21.12
N LYS A 102 -22.39 5.36 -22.27
CA LYS A 102 -22.69 4.26 -23.21
C LYS A 102 -22.43 2.89 -22.59
N GLN A 103 -21.33 2.74 -21.86
CA GLN A 103 -20.98 1.50 -21.16
C GLN A 103 -21.98 1.15 -20.06
N GLU A 104 -22.39 2.13 -19.24
CA GLU A 104 -23.42 1.93 -18.19
C GLU A 104 -24.79 1.53 -18.79
N ARG A 105 -25.13 2.03 -19.99
CA ARG A 105 -26.34 1.65 -20.73
C ARG A 105 -26.19 0.40 -21.59
N SER A 106 -25.02 -0.25 -21.57
CA SER A 106 -24.69 -1.41 -22.42
C SER A 106 -24.88 -1.14 -23.93
N GLU A 107 -24.68 0.11 -24.35
CA GLU A 107 -24.71 0.50 -25.77
C GLU A 107 -23.41 0.09 -26.46
N ARG A 108 -23.48 -0.36 -27.72
CA ARG A 108 -22.28 -0.72 -28.49
C ARG A 108 -21.44 0.52 -28.80
N TYR A 109 -20.14 0.46 -28.51
CA TYR A 109 -19.14 1.41 -28.97
C TYR A 109 -17.88 0.66 -29.42
N ASP A 110 -17.03 1.34 -30.19
CA ASP A 110 -15.78 0.79 -30.70
C ASP A 110 -14.79 0.52 -29.55
N GLN A 111 -14.33 -0.72 -29.39
CA GLN A 111 -13.42 -1.09 -28.30
C GLN A 111 -12.08 -0.36 -28.35
N THR A 112 -11.65 0.08 -29.54
CA THR A 112 -10.41 0.86 -29.71
C THR A 112 -10.50 2.27 -29.11
N ILE A 113 -11.71 2.76 -28.82
CA ILE A 113 -11.91 4.08 -28.21
C ILE A 113 -11.28 4.17 -26.82
N LEU A 114 -11.26 3.07 -26.06
CA LEU A 114 -10.70 3.05 -24.71
C LEU A 114 -9.17 3.25 -24.76
N GLU A 115 -8.51 2.53 -25.65
CA GLU A 115 -7.06 2.64 -25.85
C GLU A 115 -6.67 4.03 -26.36
N ARG A 116 -7.47 4.60 -27.28
CA ARG A 116 -7.28 5.96 -27.77
C ARG A 116 -7.47 6.99 -26.66
N LEU A 117 -8.49 6.84 -25.81
CA LEU A 117 -8.74 7.76 -24.69
C LEU A 117 -7.63 7.67 -23.65
N GLU A 118 -7.13 6.46 -23.36
CA GLU A 118 -6.00 6.28 -22.45
C GLU A 118 -4.72 6.94 -22.98
N ALA A 119 -4.41 6.75 -24.27
CA ALA A 119 -3.30 7.43 -24.93
C ALA A 119 -3.45 8.96 -24.87
N SER A 120 -4.67 9.47 -25.11
CA SER A 120 -4.99 10.90 -25.01
C SER A 120 -4.82 11.44 -23.58
N VAL A 121 -5.19 10.65 -22.56
CA VAL A 121 -5.01 11.01 -21.14
C VAL A 121 -3.53 11.05 -20.76
N VAL A 122 -2.71 10.15 -21.29
CA VAL A 122 -1.25 10.17 -21.07
C VAL A 122 -0.62 11.39 -21.73
N ASP A 123 -0.93 11.64 -23.01
CA ASP A 123 -0.42 12.79 -23.75
C ASP A 123 -0.79 14.13 -23.09
N ILE A 124 -2.08 14.32 -22.77
CA ILE A 124 -2.54 15.57 -22.14
C ILE A 124 -1.93 15.75 -20.75
N ASN A 125 -1.70 14.67 -20.00
CA ASN A 125 -1.03 14.76 -18.69
C ASN A 125 0.41 15.28 -18.84
N THR A 126 1.17 14.77 -19.82
CA THR A 126 2.52 15.27 -20.09
C THR A 126 2.52 16.74 -20.52
N ARG A 127 1.57 17.14 -21.38
CA ARG A 127 1.43 18.54 -21.83
C ARG A 127 0.97 19.48 -20.71
N VAL A 128 0.10 19.02 -19.82
CA VAL A 128 -0.32 19.76 -18.62
C VAL A 128 0.85 19.97 -17.67
N GLN A 129 1.65 18.94 -17.40
CA GLN A 129 2.86 19.06 -16.58
C GLN A 129 3.86 20.06 -17.19
N ALA A 130 4.14 19.93 -18.49
CA ALA A 130 5.02 20.87 -19.21
C ALA A 130 4.47 22.31 -19.18
N GLY A 131 3.16 22.49 -19.37
CA GLY A 131 2.50 23.79 -19.29
C GLY A 131 2.56 24.39 -17.89
N MET A 132 2.36 23.59 -16.85
CA MET A 132 2.49 24.02 -15.46
C MET A 132 3.94 24.43 -15.13
N GLN A 133 4.93 23.69 -15.61
CA GLN A 133 6.34 24.00 -15.41
C GLN A 133 6.75 25.26 -16.16
N ALA A 134 6.36 25.40 -17.44
CA ALA A 134 6.66 26.58 -18.26
C ALA A 134 6.04 27.87 -17.72
N THR A 135 4.91 27.76 -17.00
CA THR A 135 4.22 28.91 -16.39
C THR A 135 4.61 29.15 -14.94
N ALA A 136 5.49 28.33 -14.34
CA ALA A 136 5.95 28.50 -12.96
C ALA A 136 6.65 29.85 -12.75
N GLY A 137 7.51 30.26 -13.69
CA GLY A 137 8.24 31.54 -13.61
C GLY A 137 7.34 32.79 -13.73
N ALA A 138 6.24 32.70 -14.49
CA ALA A 138 5.26 33.79 -14.59
C ALA A 138 4.36 33.85 -13.33
N ARG A 139 4.11 32.70 -12.69
CA ARG A 139 3.39 32.61 -11.42
C ARG A 139 4.21 33.13 -10.25
N SER A 140 5.54 33.00 -10.27
CA SER A 140 6.43 33.57 -9.26
C SER A 140 6.67 35.07 -9.43
N SER A 141 6.71 35.58 -10.67
CA SER A 141 6.89 37.02 -10.94
C SER A 141 5.64 37.86 -10.68
N ALA A 142 4.43 37.34 -10.96
CA ALA A 142 3.16 38.02 -10.64
C ALA A 142 2.99 38.29 -9.12
N ILE A 143 3.66 37.50 -8.27
CA ILE A 143 3.66 37.66 -6.81
C ILE A 143 4.66 38.75 -6.35
N ALA A 144 5.70 39.04 -7.15
CA ALA A 144 6.78 39.96 -6.78
C ALA A 144 6.47 41.45 -7.05
N THR A 145 5.44 41.79 -7.84
CA THR A 145 5.17 43.17 -8.30
C THR A 145 3.97 43.87 -7.66
N SER A 146 3.45 43.42 -6.51
CA SER A 146 2.38 44.15 -5.80
C SER A 146 2.90 44.87 -4.54
N PRO A 147 3.02 46.21 -4.52
CA PRO A 147 3.16 46.97 -3.30
C PRO A 147 1.81 47.00 -2.57
N GLY A 148 1.85 46.84 -1.25
CA GLY A 148 0.68 46.61 -0.40
C GLY A 148 -0.49 47.56 -0.66
N SER A 149 -1.68 46.96 -0.83
CA SER A 149 -2.93 47.65 -0.52
C SER A 149 -3.67 46.87 0.56
N ALA A 150 -3.71 47.50 1.74
CA ALA A 150 -4.61 47.13 2.81
C ALA A 150 -6.06 47.24 2.30
N LYS A 151 -6.70 46.11 2.02
CA LYS A 151 -8.15 46.00 1.95
C LYS A 151 -8.60 44.86 2.84
N LYS A 152 -9.44 45.22 3.82
CA LYS A 152 -10.18 44.32 4.73
C LYS A 152 -10.64 43.06 3.98
N LYS A 153 -9.94 41.93 4.19
CA LYS A 153 -10.42 40.63 3.72
C LYS A 153 -11.47 40.13 4.70
N LYS A 154 -12.70 39.99 4.21
CA LYS A 154 -13.73 39.18 4.84
C LYS A 154 -13.14 37.79 5.11
N LYS A 155 -13.25 37.33 6.36
CA LYS A 155 -13.04 35.95 6.79
C LYS A 155 -13.77 35.00 5.83
N GLY A 156 -13.04 34.45 4.88
CA GLY A 156 -13.50 33.35 4.04
C GLY A 156 -13.24 32.05 4.78
N ARG A 157 -14.27 31.53 5.43
CA ARG A 157 -14.33 30.17 5.99
C ARG A 157 -13.90 29.16 4.91
N LEU A 158 -12.66 28.69 4.99
CA LEU A 158 -12.20 27.48 4.28
C LEU A 158 -12.15 26.25 5.22
N PHE A 159 -12.57 26.38 6.49
CA PHE A 159 -12.53 25.33 7.51
C PHE A 159 -13.83 25.21 8.33
N GLY A 160 -14.98 25.52 7.72
CA GLY A 160 -16.26 25.55 8.41
C GLY A 160 -17.07 24.25 8.44
N LEU A 161 -16.45 23.06 8.38
CA LEU A 161 -17.20 21.79 8.39
C LEU A 161 -16.59 20.65 9.22
N LEU A 162 -15.73 20.94 10.20
CA LEU A 162 -15.42 19.97 11.26
C LEU A 162 -15.33 20.74 12.58
N GLY A 163 -16.36 20.56 13.41
CA GLY A 163 -16.46 21.19 14.72
C GLY A 163 -15.56 20.49 15.73
N GLY A 164 -14.85 21.29 16.53
CA GLY A 164 -14.12 20.86 17.71
C GLY A 164 -13.04 21.89 18.05
N GLY A 165 -13.33 22.78 19.00
CA GLY A 165 -12.48 23.93 19.33
C GLY A 165 -11.06 23.55 19.76
N GLY A 166 -10.08 24.19 19.11
CA GLY A 166 -8.66 24.14 19.43
C GLY A 166 -7.84 25.01 18.47
N ASP A 167 -7.45 26.19 18.97
CA ASP A 167 -6.25 26.97 18.63
C ASP A 167 -6.12 27.72 17.28
N ASN A 168 -6.26 29.05 17.36
CA ASN A 168 -5.84 30.07 16.38
C ASN A 168 -4.38 29.93 15.88
N LYS A 169 -3.56 29.11 16.53
CA LYS A 169 -2.14 28.90 16.23
C LYS A 169 -1.91 28.33 14.82
N TYR A 170 -2.73 27.37 14.38
CA TYR A 170 -2.54 26.71 13.08
C TYR A 170 -3.07 27.55 11.91
N GLU A 171 -4.09 28.38 12.15
CA GLU A 171 -4.57 29.35 11.15
C GLU A 171 -3.50 30.40 10.83
N GLU A 172 -2.71 30.82 11.83
CA GLU A 172 -1.58 31.73 11.62
C GLU A 172 -0.46 31.09 10.78
N LEU A 173 -0.10 29.84 11.09
CA LEU A 173 0.95 29.10 10.39
C LEU A 173 0.60 28.83 8.91
N THR A 174 -0.66 28.57 8.62
CA THR A 174 -1.15 28.25 7.27
C THR A 174 -1.54 29.49 6.44
N GLY A 175 -1.75 30.64 7.09
CA GLY A 175 -2.34 31.83 6.45
C GLY A 175 -1.38 32.77 5.73
N THR A 176 -0.06 32.63 5.90
CA THR A 176 0.93 33.54 5.26
C THR A 176 2.13 32.76 4.70
N VAL A 177 2.68 33.17 3.55
CA VAL A 177 3.86 32.56 2.92
C VAL A 177 5.09 33.42 3.19
N ALA A 178 6.16 32.84 3.75
CA ALA A 178 7.42 33.56 4.05
C ALA A 178 8.63 32.60 3.97
N ALA A 179 9.80 33.10 3.58
CA ALA A 179 11.03 32.30 3.53
C ALA A 179 11.40 31.73 4.91
N GLY A 180 11.77 30.45 4.98
CA GLY A 180 12.10 29.74 6.22
C GLY A 180 10.89 29.27 7.04
N ARG A 181 9.66 29.60 6.62
CA ARG A 181 8.43 29.12 7.29
C ARG A 181 8.14 27.65 7.00
N ASP A 182 8.61 27.13 5.88
CA ASP A 182 8.59 25.71 5.55
C ASP A 182 9.22 24.84 6.65
N ARG A 183 10.36 25.27 7.19
CA ARG A 183 11.00 24.62 8.34
C ARG A 183 10.11 24.62 9.59
N VAL A 184 9.54 25.78 9.94
CA VAL A 184 8.68 25.91 11.13
C VAL A 184 7.42 25.06 10.98
N LEU A 185 6.82 25.04 9.78
CA LEU A 185 5.70 24.17 9.45
C LEU A 185 6.08 22.71 9.60
N PHE A 186 7.26 22.30 9.15
CA PHE A 186 7.72 20.92 9.23
C PHE A 186 7.92 20.48 10.68
N GLU A 187 8.60 21.30 11.48
CA GLU A 187 8.87 21.01 12.89
C GLU A 187 7.56 20.93 13.71
N GLU A 188 6.63 21.85 13.50
CA GLU A 188 5.32 21.83 14.17
C GLU A 188 4.46 20.65 13.69
N ALA A 189 4.45 20.35 12.39
CA ALA A 189 3.74 19.19 11.85
C ALA A 189 4.24 17.89 12.46
N ALA A 190 5.56 17.69 12.51
CA ALA A 190 6.17 16.52 13.12
C ALA A 190 5.81 16.41 14.61
N LYS A 191 5.83 17.53 15.34
CA LYS A 191 5.40 17.58 16.75
C LYS A 191 3.95 17.16 16.93
N GLU A 192 3.04 17.61 16.06
CA GLU A 192 1.63 17.21 16.12
C GLU A 192 1.44 15.72 15.82
N VAL A 193 2.14 15.17 14.83
CA VAL A 193 2.11 13.72 14.55
C VAL A 193 2.61 12.91 15.76
N ARG A 194 3.70 13.34 16.43
CA ARG A 194 4.21 12.66 17.63
C ARG A 194 3.22 12.67 18.79
N LYS A 195 2.38 13.69 18.90
CA LYS A 195 1.29 13.75 19.90
C LYS A 195 0.09 12.87 19.56
N GLY A 196 0.06 12.25 18.38
CA GLY A 196 -1.09 11.50 17.87
C GLY A 196 -2.08 12.36 17.07
N ASN A 197 -1.82 13.65 16.89
CA ASN A 197 -2.65 14.56 16.08
C ASN A 197 -2.30 14.42 14.59
N HIS A 198 -2.49 13.21 14.06
CA HIS A 198 -2.03 12.81 12.72
C HIS A 198 -2.66 13.67 11.62
N GLU A 199 -3.96 13.99 11.71
CA GLU A 199 -4.67 14.83 10.74
C GLU A 199 -4.10 16.25 10.68
N THR A 200 -3.93 16.90 11.83
CA THR A 200 -3.34 18.25 11.92
C THR A 200 -1.92 18.27 11.36
N GLY A 201 -1.10 17.27 11.71
CA GLY A 201 0.24 17.12 11.15
C GLY A 201 0.24 16.98 9.63
N ARG A 202 -0.63 16.13 9.06
CA ARG A 202 -0.78 15.98 7.60
C ARG A 202 -1.20 17.27 6.90
N LEU A 203 -2.09 18.05 7.50
CA LEU A 203 -2.51 19.34 6.95
C LEU A 203 -1.34 20.34 6.89
N LEU A 204 -0.51 20.39 7.94
CA LEU A 204 0.67 21.24 7.98
C LEU A 204 1.73 20.79 6.96
N PHE A 205 2.03 19.49 6.85
CA PHE A 205 2.91 18.97 5.79
C PHE A 205 2.37 19.25 4.38
N SER A 206 1.06 19.09 4.18
CA SER A 206 0.41 19.42 2.90
C SER A 206 0.52 20.90 2.56
N THR A 207 0.56 21.78 3.56
CA THR A 207 0.80 23.21 3.36
C THR A 207 2.19 23.43 2.78
N ILE A 208 3.22 22.70 3.25
CA ILE A 208 4.57 22.77 2.69
C ILE A 208 4.57 22.39 1.21
N ILE A 209 3.98 21.23 0.88
CA ILE A 209 3.93 20.70 -0.49
C ILE A 209 3.23 21.67 -1.45
N ASN A 210 2.15 22.32 -1.00
CA ASN A 210 1.32 23.15 -1.86
C ASN A 210 1.83 24.60 -1.98
N THR A 211 2.49 25.12 -0.94
CA THR A 211 2.87 26.55 -0.89
C THR A 211 4.37 26.79 -1.07
N TYR A 212 5.22 25.77 -0.90
CA TYR A 212 6.68 25.86 -1.05
C TYR A 212 7.23 24.74 -1.96
N PRO A 213 6.95 24.77 -3.29
CA PRO A 213 7.37 23.73 -4.23
C PRO A 213 8.90 23.59 -4.38
N ASP A 214 9.66 24.65 -4.10
CA ASP A 214 11.14 24.64 -4.17
C ASP A 214 11.78 24.40 -2.79
N SER A 215 10.99 24.07 -1.77
CA SER A 215 11.51 23.83 -0.41
C SER A 215 12.37 22.57 -0.37
N PRO A 216 13.55 22.60 0.29
CA PRO A 216 14.31 21.39 0.57
C PRO A 216 13.55 20.41 1.47
N PHE A 217 12.51 20.87 2.19
CA PHE A 217 11.64 20.03 3.00
C PHE A 217 10.53 19.35 2.19
N LEU A 218 10.37 19.62 0.90
CA LEU A 218 9.28 19.01 0.12
C LEU A 218 9.35 17.47 0.08
N PRO A 219 10.50 16.83 -0.20
CA PRO A 219 10.61 15.38 -0.15
C PRO A 219 10.35 14.83 1.25
N LEU A 220 10.88 15.50 2.28
CA LEU A 220 10.70 15.13 3.68
C LEU A 220 9.24 15.27 4.13
N ALA A 221 8.52 16.30 3.69
CA ALA A 221 7.12 16.53 4.03
C ALA A 221 6.22 15.46 3.39
N LYS A 222 6.51 15.03 2.15
CA LYS A 222 5.83 13.90 1.51
C LYS A 222 6.07 12.60 2.28
N LEU A 223 7.31 12.35 2.70
CA LEU A 223 7.66 11.16 3.49
C LEU A 223 7.01 11.18 4.88
N ALA A 224 7.00 12.34 5.54
CA ALA A 224 6.38 12.53 6.85
C ALA A 224 4.85 12.37 6.82
N ILE A 225 4.18 12.63 5.68
CA ILE A 225 2.77 12.26 5.50
C ILE A 225 2.62 10.74 5.51
N ALA A 226 3.49 10.00 4.82
CA ALA A 226 3.47 8.53 4.84
C ALA A 226 3.70 7.98 6.27
N ASP A 227 4.70 8.52 6.97
CA ASP A 227 4.94 8.23 8.39
C ASP A 227 3.67 8.49 9.21
N SER A 228 3.03 9.65 9.05
CA SER A 228 1.87 9.99 9.87
C SER A 228 0.73 8.97 9.76
N PHE A 229 0.49 8.41 8.56
CA PHE A 229 -0.48 7.35 8.34
C PHE A 229 -0.01 6.02 8.93
N TYR A 230 1.28 5.72 8.80
CA TYR A 230 1.87 4.52 9.38
C TYR A 230 1.77 4.52 10.91
N LEU A 231 2.10 5.66 11.55
CA LEU A 231 1.98 5.86 12.99
C LEU A 231 0.52 5.84 13.44
N GLU A 232 -0.44 6.31 12.64
CA GLU A 232 -1.86 6.21 12.97
C GLU A 232 -2.31 4.74 13.05
N GLY A 233 -1.83 3.89 12.13
CA GLY A 233 -1.84 2.44 12.29
C GLY A 233 -3.21 1.75 12.21
N THR A 234 -4.28 2.49 11.90
CA THR A 234 -5.58 1.87 11.52
C THR A 234 -5.42 1.16 10.18
N THR A 235 -6.27 0.17 9.86
CA THR A 235 -6.21 -0.53 8.56
C THR A 235 -6.30 0.45 7.39
N ALA A 236 -7.22 1.41 7.46
CA ALA A 236 -7.35 2.46 6.44
C ALA A 236 -6.08 3.32 6.35
N ALA A 237 -5.50 3.71 7.48
CA ALA A 237 -4.26 4.48 7.50
C ALA A 237 -3.07 3.67 6.97
N LEU A 238 -2.95 2.38 7.26
CA LEU A 238 -1.88 1.54 6.72
C LEU A 238 -1.95 1.38 5.19
N VAL A 239 -3.17 1.33 4.63
CA VAL A 239 -3.36 1.39 3.17
C VAL A 239 -2.87 2.73 2.62
N GLN A 240 -3.23 3.84 3.27
CA GLN A 240 -2.76 5.18 2.87
C GLN A 240 -1.24 5.32 3.02
N ALA A 241 -0.65 4.73 4.06
CA ALA A 241 0.79 4.73 4.30
C ALA A 241 1.52 3.99 3.18
N SER A 242 1.10 2.76 2.86
CA SER A 242 1.66 1.95 1.77
C SER A 242 1.63 2.71 0.44
N GLN A 243 0.51 3.38 0.14
CA GLN A 243 0.39 4.20 -1.07
C GLN A 243 1.31 5.44 -1.00
N ALA A 244 1.34 6.17 0.10
CA ALA A 244 2.13 7.39 0.24
C ALA A 244 3.65 7.13 0.16
N TYR A 245 4.15 6.03 0.76
CA TYR A 245 5.54 5.61 0.57
C TYR A 245 5.82 5.21 -0.89
N SER A 246 4.90 4.48 -1.54
CA SER A 246 5.04 4.10 -2.96
C SER A 246 5.05 5.33 -3.88
N ASP A 247 4.22 6.33 -3.60
CA ASP A 247 4.21 7.59 -4.33
C ASP A 247 5.53 8.34 -4.12
N TRP A 248 6.02 8.40 -2.88
CA TRP A 248 7.31 9.02 -2.58
C TRP A 248 8.45 8.34 -3.35
N LEU A 249 8.50 7.01 -3.40
CA LEU A 249 9.46 6.25 -4.20
C LEU A 249 9.37 6.55 -5.70
N THR A 250 8.16 6.84 -6.20
CA THR A 250 7.96 7.22 -7.60
C THR A 250 8.59 8.59 -7.91
N PHE A 251 8.53 9.53 -6.96
CA PHE A 251 9.09 10.88 -7.13
C PHE A 251 10.57 10.96 -6.78
N PHE A 252 11.05 10.14 -5.84
CA PHE A 252 12.42 10.19 -5.29
C PHE A 252 13.10 8.80 -5.29
N PRO A 253 13.19 8.11 -6.44
CA PRO A 253 13.67 6.72 -6.48
C PRO A 253 15.16 6.55 -6.14
N THR A 254 15.96 7.62 -6.18
CA THR A 254 17.41 7.60 -5.91
C THR A 254 17.77 8.28 -4.59
N ASP A 255 16.78 8.63 -3.77
CA ASP A 255 17.02 9.23 -2.46
C ASP A 255 17.67 8.19 -1.51
N PRO A 256 18.59 8.59 -0.61
CA PRO A 256 19.20 7.67 0.33
C PRO A 256 18.22 6.89 1.23
N LEU A 257 16.99 7.38 1.41
CA LEU A 257 15.93 6.72 2.19
C LEU A 257 15.02 5.82 1.34
N ALA A 258 15.39 5.50 0.10
CA ALA A 258 14.56 4.70 -0.80
C ALA A 258 14.40 3.25 -0.32
N ASP A 259 15.43 2.61 0.23
CA ASP A 259 15.30 1.27 0.80
C ASP A 259 14.49 1.27 2.11
N ASP A 260 14.63 2.30 2.96
CA ASP A 260 13.75 2.53 4.12
C ASP A 260 12.28 2.66 3.71
N ALA A 261 11.99 3.47 2.68
CA ALA A 261 10.63 3.64 2.16
C ALA A 261 10.07 2.33 1.59
N MET A 262 10.87 1.55 0.84
CA MET A 262 10.46 0.23 0.36
C MET A 262 10.15 -0.74 1.51
N LEU A 263 10.97 -0.72 2.56
CA LEU A 263 10.72 -1.52 3.76
C LEU A 263 9.40 -1.11 4.41
N LYS A 264 9.12 0.19 4.55
CA LYS A 264 7.85 0.65 5.14
C LYS A 264 6.62 0.30 4.31
N VAL A 265 6.74 0.21 2.98
CA VAL A 265 5.63 -0.33 2.15
C VAL A 265 5.38 -1.80 2.49
N ALA A 266 6.43 -2.61 2.64
CA ALA A 266 6.30 -4.02 3.02
C ALA A 266 5.74 -4.18 4.45
N GLU A 267 6.26 -3.44 5.42
CA GLU A 267 5.81 -3.41 6.80
C GLU A 267 4.34 -2.96 6.93
N SER A 268 3.90 -2.02 6.09
CA SER A 268 2.49 -1.63 6.02
C SER A 268 1.58 -2.78 5.60
N GLU A 269 2.03 -3.68 4.71
CA GLU A 269 1.31 -4.90 4.37
C GLU A 269 1.40 -5.93 5.51
N MET A 270 2.57 -6.08 6.14
CA MET A 270 2.75 -7.01 7.26
C MET A 270 1.84 -6.68 8.45
N ARG A 271 1.70 -5.41 8.80
CA ARG A 271 0.78 -4.95 9.86
C ARG A 271 -0.70 -5.19 9.54
N GLN A 272 -1.01 -5.49 8.28
CA GLN A 272 -2.35 -5.87 7.81
C GLN A 272 -2.51 -7.40 7.64
N MET A 273 -1.48 -8.20 7.95
CA MET A 273 -1.58 -9.65 7.89
C MET A 273 -2.57 -10.18 8.93
N GLY A 274 -3.54 -10.95 8.44
CA GLY A 274 -4.42 -11.76 9.28
C GLY A 274 -3.74 -13.04 9.75
N LEU A 275 -4.50 -13.86 10.46
CA LEU A 275 -4.10 -15.22 10.81
C LEU A 275 -3.89 -16.09 9.57
N SER A 276 -3.10 -17.16 9.73
CA SER A 276 -2.82 -18.13 8.67
C SER A 276 -4.08 -18.80 8.13
N ASP A 277 -5.16 -18.93 8.90
CA ASP A 277 -6.42 -19.53 8.44
C ASP A 277 -7.34 -18.56 7.65
N ARG A 278 -6.94 -17.29 7.50
CA ARG A 278 -7.73 -16.22 6.86
C ARG A 278 -7.17 -15.80 5.50
N ASP A 279 -7.52 -14.59 5.05
CA ASP A 279 -7.00 -14.00 3.84
C ASP A 279 -5.50 -13.69 3.95
N ILE A 280 -4.73 -14.31 3.05
CA ILE A 280 -3.27 -14.18 2.97
C ILE A 280 -2.81 -13.15 1.92
N THR A 281 -3.73 -12.35 1.38
CA THR A 281 -3.41 -11.34 0.36
C THR A 281 -2.31 -10.37 0.82
N HIS A 282 -2.40 -9.87 2.05
CA HIS A 282 -1.38 -8.98 2.61
C HIS A 282 -0.04 -9.68 2.84
N ALA A 283 -0.04 -10.94 3.28
CA ALA A 283 1.19 -11.72 3.44
C ALA A 283 1.91 -11.94 2.10
N ARG A 284 1.17 -12.26 1.03
CA ARG A 284 1.76 -12.39 -0.32
C ARG A 284 2.34 -11.06 -0.83
N LYS A 285 1.65 -9.95 -0.61
CA LYS A 285 2.14 -8.62 -0.98
C LYS A 285 3.40 -8.26 -0.19
N ALA A 286 3.42 -8.52 1.12
CA ALA A 286 4.60 -8.33 1.96
C ALA A 286 5.80 -9.14 1.42
N GLU A 287 5.61 -10.44 1.17
CA GLU A 287 6.67 -11.32 0.64
C GLU A 287 7.24 -10.77 -0.68
N GLN A 288 6.37 -10.38 -1.62
CA GLN A 288 6.78 -9.81 -2.90
C GLN A 288 7.59 -8.53 -2.71
N ARG A 289 7.15 -7.62 -1.83
CA ARG A 289 7.82 -6.33 -1.60
C ARG A 289 9.18 -6.52 -0.92
N LEU A 290 9.28 -7.40 0.08
CA LEU A 290 10.54 -7.72 0.76
C LEU A 290 11.56 -8.34 -0.21
N LYS A 291 11.13 -9.28 -1.06
CA LYS A 291 11.99 -9.85 -2.12
C LYS A 291 12.44 -8.79 -3.13
N THR A 292 11.53 -7.89 -3.51
CA THR A 292 11.85 -6.79 -4.43
C THR A 292 12.90 -5.86 -3.83
N LEU A 293 12.80 -5.55 -2.53
CA LEU A 293 13.79 -4.74 -1.82
C LEU A 293 15.18 -5.40 -1.87
N LEU A 294 15.29 -6.68 -1.49
CA LEU A 294 16.58 -7.40 -1.53
C LEU A 294 17.16 -7.50 -2.95
N GLN A 295 16.30 -7.55 -3.98
CA GLN A 295 16.71 -7.57 -5.38
C GLN A 295 17.21 -6.20 -5.86
N GLN A 296 16.51 -5.12 -5.51
CA GLN A 296 16.83 -3.76 -5.95
C GLN A 296 17.98 -3.15 -5.15
N TYR A 297 18.11 -3.50 -3.87
CA TYR A 297 19.15 -3.02 -2.95
C TYR A 297 19.96 -4.17 -2.34
N PRO A 298 20.79 -4.89 -3.12
CA PRO A 298 21.53 -6.05 -2.61
C PRO A 298 22.54 -5.73 -1.48
N GLN A 299 22.95 -4.49 -1.32
CA GLN A 299 23.94 -4.07 -0.30
C GLN A 299 23.32 -3.18 0.78
N THR A 300 21.99 -3.20 0.94
CA THR A 300 21.32 -2.44 2.01
C THR A 300 21.73 -2.90 3.40
N ASN A 301 21.92 -1.95 4.32
CA ASN A 301 22.16 -2.23 5.73
C ASN A 301 20.91 -2.79 6.43
N LEU A 302 19.72 -2.64 5.82
CA LEU A 302 18.46 -3.16 6.32
C LEU A 302 18.31 -4.67 6.08
N ARG A 303 19.25 -5.31 5.35
CA ARG A 303 19.16 -6.72 4.94
C ARG A 303 18.78 -7.67 6.09
N PRO A 304 19.38 -7.61 7.30
CA PRO A 304 19.00 -8.51 8.38
C PRO A 304 17.53 -8.39 8.77
N ILE A 305 17.03 -7.15 8.90
CA ILE A 305 15.62 -6.87 9.25
C ILE A 305 14.69 -7.36 8.13
N VAL A 306 15.06 -7.12 6.87
CA VAL A 306 14.28 -7.56 5.70
C VAL A 306 14.21 -9.08 5.61
N GLU A 307 15.32 -9.79 5.88
CA GLU A 307 15.38 -11.24 5.89
C GLU A 307 14.57 -11.84 7.05
N ASP A 308 14.60 -11.23 8.23
CA ASP A 308 13.78 -11.63 9.37
C ASP A 308 12.28 -11.42 9.09
N HIS A 309 11.88 -10.26 8.59
CA HIS A 309 10.50 -9.99 8.16
C HIS A 309 10.04 -10.92 7.03
N LEU A 310 10.93 -11.28 6.11
CA LEU A 310 10.63 -12.24 5.05
C LEU A 310 10.39 -13.63 5.63
N ARG A 311 11.21 -14.07 6.59
CA ARG A 311 11.03 -15.33 7.30
C ARG A 311 9.68 -15.38 8.03
N GLU A 312 9.30 -14.32 8.76
CA GLU A 312 8.00 -14.24 9.44
C GLU A 312 6.81 -14.29 8.48
N THR A 313 6.92 -13.55 7.38
CA THR A 313 5.89 -13.54 6.33
C THR A 313 5.74 -14.92 5.70
N GLN A 314 6.86 -15.58 5.39
CA GLN A 314 6.88 -16.92 4.81
C GLN A 314 6.41 -17.99 5.79
N GLU A 315 6.71 -17.85 7.09
CA GLU A 315 6.18 -18.72 8.14
C GLU A 315 4.65 -18.69 8.15
N SER A 316 4.06 -17.50 8.10
CA SER A 316 2.59 -17.33 8.03
C SER A 316 1.99 -17.95 6.76
N LEU A 317 2.61 -17.72 5.59
CA LEU A 317 2.16 -18.29 4.32
C LEU A 317 2.29 -19.82 4.28
N ALA A 318 3.38 -20.36 4.83
CA ALA A 318 3.59 -21.79 4.95
C ALA A 318 2.59 -22.43 5.91
N MET A 319 2.32 -21.78 7.05
CA MET A 319 1.32 -22.23 8.02
C MET A 319 -0.06 -22.32 7.37
N HIS A 320 -0.47 -21.33 6.56
CA HIS A 320 -1.74 -21.38 5.82
C HIS A 320 -1.85 -22.64 4.94
N SER A 321 -0.85 -22.89 4.10
CA SER A 321 -0.86 -24.08 3.22
C SER A 321 -0.78 -25.38 4.04
N TYR A 322 0.00 -25.40 5.12
CA TYR A 322 0.10 -26.54 6.02
C TYR A 322 -1.24 -26.88 6.70
N GLU A 323 -1.96 -25.87 7.20
CA GLU A 323 -3.28 -26.03 7.82
C GLU A 323 -4.32 -26.56 6.83
N ILE A 324 -4.32 -26.07 5.59
CA ILE A 324 -5.18 -26.62 4.53
C ILE A 324 -4.80 -28.07 4.21
N GLY A 325 -3.50 -28.37 4.17
CA GLY A 325 -3.01 -29.74 3.99
C GLY A 325 -3.52 -30.67 5.11
N ASN A 326 -3.47 -30.21 6.35
CA ASN A 326 -4.00 -30.92 7.52
C ASN A 326 -5.52 -31.12 7.42
N PHE A 327 -6.26 -30.09 7.00
CA PHE A 327 -7.71 -30.19 6.80
C PHE A 327 -8.08 -31.29 5.79
N TYR A 328 -7.31 -31.43 4.69
CA TYR A 328 -7.54 -32.51 3.72
C TYR A 328 -7.14 -33.89 4.25
N LEU A 329 -6.12 -33.96 5.10
CA LEU A 329 -5.57 -35.20 5.64
C LEU A 329 -6.37 -35.73 6.85
N GLU A 330 -6.94 -34.86 7.67
CA GLU A 330 -7.61 -35.23 8.92
C GLU A 330 -8.77 -36.23 8.74
N PRO A 331 -9.67 -36.07 7.74
CA PRO A 331 -10.70 -37.08 7.46
C PRO A 331 -10.13 -38.46 7.15
N ARG A 332 -8.93 -38.55 6.54
CA ARG A 332 -8.28 -39.82 6.23
C ARG A 332 -7.94 -40.57 7.52
N TYR A 333 -7.39 -39.86 8.52
CA TYR A 333 -7.12 -40.46 9.83
C TYR A 333 -8.40 -40.91 10.56
N LYS A 334 -9.46 -40.10 10.50
CA LYS A 334 -10.68 -40.35 11.30
C LYS A 334 -11.64 -41.37 10.66
N ARG A 335 -11.72 -41.42 9.33
CA ARG A 335 -12.80 -42.11 8.61
C ARG A 335 -12.31 -42.96 7.43
N GLY A 336 -11.00 -43.01 7.18
CA GLY A 336 -10.44 -43.70 6.01
C GLY A 336 -10.78 -43.03 4.66
N LYS A 337 -11.40 -41.84 4.66
CA LYS A 337 -11.76 -41.08 3.44
C LYS A 337 -11.09 -39.70 3.50
N GLY A 338 -10.53 -39.18 2.42
CA GLY A 338 -9.88 -37.87 2.44
C GLY A 338 -9.26 -37.50 1.09
N GLY A 339 -8.88 -36.23 0.92
CA GLY A 339 -8.29 -35.73 -0.32
C GLY A 339 -6.77 -35.80 -0.29
N LEU A 340 -6.19 -37.00 -0.42
CA LEU A 340 -4.74 -37.22 -0.34
C LEU A 340 -3.95 -36.37 -1.35
N LYS A 341 -4.39 -36.32 -2.61
CA LYS A 341 -3.78 -35.43 -3.63
C LYS A 341 -3.90 -33.94 -3.29
N GLY A 342 -4.98 -33.53 -2.63
CA GLY A 342 -5.16 -32.16 -2.14
C GLY A 342 -4.16 -31.81 -1.02
N ALA A 343 -4.00 -32.71 -0.06
CA ALA A 343 -2.99 -32.57 0.99
C ALA A 343 -1.56 -32.57 0.41
N GLN A 344 -1.26 -33.49 -0.50
CA GLN A 344 0.04 -33.55 -1.20
C GLN A 344 0.38 -32.23 -1.88
N SER A 345 -0.56 -31.66 -2.64
CA SER A 345 -0.39 -30.38 -3.34
C SER A 345 -0.01 -29.25 -2.37
N ARG A 346 -0.68 -29.18 -1.21
CA ARG A 346 -0.41 -28.16 -0.19
C ARG A 346 0.91 -28.35 0.54
N TYR A 347 1.26 -29.57 0.91
CA TYR A 347 2.54 -29.85 1.56
C TYR A 347 3.73 -29.64 0.61
N LYS A 348 3.57 -29.98 -0.67
CA LYS A 348 4.58 -29.66 -1.70
C LYS A 348 4.79 -28.16 -1.85
N GLU A 349 3.71 -27.38 -1.88
CA GLU A 349 3.81 -25.92 -1.90
C GLU A 349 4.68 -25.40 -0.74
N VAL A 350 4.53 -25.96 0.45
CA VAL A 350 5.35 -25.58 1.61
C VAL A 350 6.81 -25.96 1.42
N ILE A 351 7.11 -27.19 1.00
CA ILE A 351 8.49 -27.66 0.81
C ILE A 351 9.21 -26.86 -0.29
N ASP A 352 8.53 -26.58 -1.39
CA ASP A 352 9.13 -25.97 -2.58
C ASP A 352 9.35 -24.47 -2.38
N LYS A 353 8.44 -23.77 -1.68
CA LYS A 353 8.49 -22.31 -1.55
C LYS A 353 9.08 -21.82 -0.22
N TYR A 354 8.93 -22.59 0.85
CA TYR A 354 9.25 -22.15 2.22
C TYR A 354 10.17 -23.15 2.93
N PRO A 355 11.43 -23.29 2.46
CA PRO A 355 12.36 -24.30 2.99
C PRO A 355 12.74 -24.11 4.47
N ASN A 356 12.52 -22.90 5.01
CA ASN A 356 12.82 -22.54 6.40
C ASN A 356 11.59 -22.60 7.32
N PHE A 357 10.45 -23.16 6.87
CA PHE A 357 9.23 -23.27 7.67
C PHE A 357 9.47 -24.06 8.97
N SER A 358 8.99 -23.55 10.10
CA SER A 358 9.24 -24.13 11.43
C SER A 358 8.78 -25.59 11.57
N LEU A 359 7.66 -25.95 10.92
CA LEU A 359 7.09 -27.31 10.94
C LEU A 359 7.45 -28.14 9.70
N ARG A 360 8.58 -27.84 9.03
CA ARG A 360 9.01 -28.58 7.82
C ARG A 360 9.17 -30.08 8.07
N ASP A 361 9.64 -30.48 9.25
CA ASP A 361 9.73 -31.88 9.65
C ASP A 361 8.36 -32.59 9.64
N SER A 362 7.32 -31.94 10.19
CA SER A 362 5.94 -32.42 10.17
C SER A 362 5.39 -32.50 8.75
N VAL A 363 5.66 -31.49 7.92
CA VAL A 363 5.25 -31.44 6.51
C VAL A 363 5.86 -32.62 5.74
N LEU A 364 7.15 -32.87 5.89
CA LEU A 364 7.84 -34.00 5.26
C LEU A 364 7.22 -35.33 5.67
N PHE A 365 6.99 -35.54 6.97
CA PHE A 365 6.37 -36.77 7.47
C PHE A 365 4.96 -36.97 6.91
N LYS A 366 4.12 -35.93 6.95
CA LYS A 366 2.73 -35.98 6.48
C LYS A 366 2.65 -36.16 4.97
N LEU A 367 3.53 -35.53 4.21
CA LEU A 367 3.62 -35.72 2.77
C LEU A 367 4.06 -37.15 2.43
N ALA A 368 5.10 -37.65 3.07
CA ALA A 368 5.54 -39.04 2.91
C ALA A 368 4.39 -40.03 3.20
N PHE A 369 3.67 -39.82 4.31
CA PHE A 369 2.51 -40.60 4.67
C PHE A 369 1.43 -40.56 3.59
N THR A 370 1.14 -39.38 3.02
CA THR A 370 0.14 -39.29 1.95
C THR A 370 0.54 -40.08 0.70
N TYR A 371 1.83 -40.14 0.35
CA TYR A 371 2.33 -40.93 -0.77
C TYR A 371 2.25 -42.43 -0.50
N GLN A 372 2.62 -42.85 0.71
CA GLN A 372 2.52 -44.24 1.14
C GLN A 372 1.07 -44.74 1.09
N GLN A 373 0.12 -43.90 1.46
CA GLN A 373 -1.32 -44.22 1.41
C GLN A 373 -1.89 -44.32 -0.01
N GLU A 374 -1.25 -43.66 -0.99
CA GLU A 374 -1.57 -43.76 -2.41
C GLU A 374 -0.79 -44.89 -3.10
N GLU A 375 -0.13 -45.77 -2.33
CA GLU A 375 0.68 -46.88 -2.85
C GLU A 375 1.84 -46.41 -3.76
N GLU A 376 2.41 -45.24 -3.46
CA GLU A 376 3.60 -44.68 -4.10
C GLU A 376 4.81 -44.72 -3.14
N PRO A 377 5.35 -45.91 -2.81
CA PRO A 377 6.37 -46.09 -1.77
C PRO A 377 7.70 -45.40 -2.09
N ASP A 378 8.10 -45.35 -3.36
CA ASP A 378 9.33 -44.70 -3.79
C ASP A 378 9.28 -43.19 -3.55
N GLU A 379 8.14 -42.55 -3.80
CA GLU A 379 7.94 -41.13 -3.48
C GLU A 379 7.87 -40.90 -1.97
N ALA A 380 7.17 -41.76 -1.24
CA ALA A 380 7.09 -41.67 0.22
C ALA A 380 8.48 -41.73 0.86
N ALA A 381 9.33 -42.64 0.39
CA ALA A 381 10.67 -42.83 0.91
C ALA A 381 11.55 -41.59 0.78
N LYS A 382 11.47 -40.84 -0.33
CA LYS A 382 12.23 -39.60 -0.53
C LYS A 382 12.03 -38.62 0.63
N TYR A 383 10.77 -38.41 1.04
CA TYR A 383 10.44 -37.45 2.09
C TYR A 383 10.72 -37.98 3.51
N TYR A 384 10.51 -39.28 3.77
CA TYR A 384 10.96 -39.87 5.05
C TYR A 384 12.47 -39.81 5.19
N GLN A 385 13.22 -40.06 4.11
CA GLN A 385 14.67 -40.00 4.09
C GLN A 385 15.18 -38.56 4.24
N ASP A 386 14.55 -37.57 3.60
CA ASP A 386 14.84 -36.14 3.82
C ASP A 386 14.66 -35.77 5.30
N LEU A 387 13.55 -36.18 5.91
CA LEU A 387 13.29 -35.95 7.33
C LEU A 387 14.39 -36.50 8.21
N LEU A 388 14.81 -37.74 8.00
CA LEU A 388 15.86 -38.38 8.82
C LEU A 388 17.25 -37.76 8.63
N ARG A 389 17.56 -37.30 7.41
CA ARG A 389 18.82 -36.63 7.12
C ARG A 389 18.88 -35.24 7.77
N ASN A 390 17.82 -34.45 7.59
CA ASN A 390 17.82 -33.03 7.93
C ASN A 390 17.24 -32.71 9.31
N PHE A 391 16.37 -33.56 9.85
CA PHE A 391 15.70 -33.39 11.15
C PHE A 391 15.79 -34.66 12.02
N PRO A 392 17.00 -35.19 12.31
CA PRO A 392 17.16 -36.44 13.04
C PRO A 392 16.60 -36.43 14.47
N ASN A 393 16.51 -35.25 15.08
CA ASN A 393 16.00 -35.06 16.44
C ASN A 393 14.51 -34.66 16.48
N SER A 394 13.81 -34.71 15.34
CA SER A 394 12.37 -34.48 15.28
C SER A 394 11.58 -35.58 15.99
N GLU A 395 10.42 -35.24 16.56
CA GLU A 395 9.47 -36.25 17.09
C GLU A 395 8.98 -37.24 16.02
N TYR A 396 9.11 -36.89 14.74
CA TYR A 396 8.70 -37.71 13.61
C TYR A 396 9.80 -38.66 13.14
N ALA A 397 11.04 -38.53 13.65
CA ALA A 397 12.18 -39.33 13.18
C ALA A 397 11.97 -40.83 13.41
N GLU A 398 11.63 -41.24 14.64
CA GLU A 398 11.40 -42.67 14.91
C GLU A 398 10.21 -43.23 14.11
N LYS A 399 9.15 -42.45 13.94
CA LYS A 399 8.01 -42.85 13.10
C LYS A 399 8.42 -43.01 11.64
N ALA A 400 9.25 -42.11 11.11
CA ALA A 400 9.74 -42.20 9.73
C ALA A 400 10.63 -43.44 9.52
N LYS A 401 11.46 -43.82 10.50
CA LYS A 401 12.25 -45.07 10.47
C LYS A 401 11.35 -46.30 10.43
N GLU A 402 10.30 -46.32 11.25
CA GLU A 402 9.31 -47.39 11.26
C GLU A 402 8.62 -47.50 9.89
N GLN A 403 8.17 -46.39 9.30
CA GLN A 403 7.52 -46.41 7.99
C GLN A 403 8.46 -46.87 6.88
N LEU A 404 9.72 -46.44 6.85
CA LEU A 404 10.71 -46.95 5.89
C LEU A 404 10.95 -48.46 6.04
N SER A 405 10.97 -48.96 7.28
CA SER A 405 11.11 -50.39 7.56
C SER A 405 9.91 -51.19 7.05
N ILE A 406 8.69 -50.67 7.22
CA ILE A 406 7.44 -51.27 6.68
C ILE A 406 7.48 -51.31 5.15
N ILE A 407 7.98 -50.24 4.52
CA ILE A 407 8.12 -50.15 3.05
C ILE A 407 9.26 -51.06 2.54
N GLY A 408 10.19 -51.48 3.40
CA GLY A 408 11.34 -52.30 3.04
C GLY A 408 12.47 -51.51 2.37
N LEU A 409 12.54 -50.20 2.60
CA LEU A 409 13.54 -49.31 2.01
C LEU A 409 14.60 -48.88 3.05
N PRO A 410 15.82 -48.53 2.61
CA PRO A 410 16.93 -48.26 3.52
C PRO A 410 16.68 -47.00 4.37
N ILE A 411 17.11 -47.08 5.62
CA ILE A 411 17.13 -45.96 6.57
C ILE A 411 18.47 -45.23 6.41
N PRO A 412 18.47 -43.94 6.03
CA PRO A 412 19.70 -43.19 5.84
C PRO A 412 20.30 -42.76 7.18
N ASP A 413 21.61 -42.60 7.19
CA ASP A 413 22.29 -41.92 8.30
C ASP A 413 21.91 -40.43 8.34
N PRO A 414 21.70 -39.85 9.54
CA PRO A 414 21.54 -38.41 9.71
C PRO A 414 22.74 -37.62 9.19
N ASP A 415 22.49 -36.41 8.69
CA ASP A 415 23.57 -35.45 8.40
C ASP A 415 24.38 -35.18 9.69
N PRO A 416 25.71 -35.41 9.68
CA PRO A 416 26.57 -35.13 10.82
C PRO A 416 26.40 -33.72 11.40
N ALA A 417 26.12 -32.71 10.57
CA ALA A 417 25.92 -31.33 11.00
C ALA A 417 24.61 -31.12 11.77
N ARG A 418 23.62 -32.00 11.59
CA ARG A 418 22.28 -31.90 12.20
C ARG A 418 22.10 -32.79 13.43
N LYS A 419 22.99 -33.76 13.68
CA LYS A 419 22.90 -34.71 14.81
C LYS A 419 22.78 -34.05 16.18
N ASN A 420 23.48 -32.94 16.40
CA ASN A 420 23.53 -32.25 17.69
C ASN A 420 22.66 -30.98 17.73
N VAL A 421 21.87 -30.72 16.69
CA VAL A 421 20.98 -29.56 16.64
C VAL A 421 19.72 -29.86 17.44
N ALA A 422 19.28 -28.91 18.26
CA ALA A 422 18.03 -29.04 19.01
C ALA A 422 16.84 -29.34 18.07
N PRO A 423 15.78 -30.02 18.56
CA PRO A 423 14.57 -30.19 17.77
C PRO A 423 14.02 -28.84 17.29
N PRO A 424 13.30 -28.80 16.14
CA PRO A 424 12.68 -27.58 15.64
C PRO A 424 11.82 -26.93 16.72
N ASP A 425 11.99 -25.62 16.91
CA ASP A 425 11.16 -24.87 17.84
C ASP A 425 9.71 -24.83 17.34
N ARG A 426 8.76 -25.01 18.24
CA ARG A 426 7.34 -25.09 17.91
C ARG A 426 6.59 -23.98 18.62
N PRO A 427 5.67 -23.29 17.93
CA PRO A 427 4.85 -22.29 18.60
C PRO A 427 4.11 -22.96 19.77
N GLY A 428 4.35 -22.44 20.97
CA GLY A 428 3.72 -22.95 22.19
C GLY A 428 2.22 -22.69 22.18
N PHE A 429 1.44 -23.54 22.87
CA PHE A 429 -0.02 -23.47 22.94
C PHE A 429 -0.56 -22.06 23.31
N MET A 430 0.11 -21.35 24.23
CA MET A 430 -0.28 -19.98 24.63
C MET A 430 -0.05 -18.94 23.52
N GLY A 431 1.02 -19.08 22.72
CA GLY A 431 1.31 -18.18 21.61
C GLY A 431 0.26 -18.28 20.50
N SER A 432 -0.05 -19.52 20.10
CA SER A 432 -1.12 -19.78 19.13
C SER A 432 -2.51 -19.33 19.61
N LEU A 433 -2.80 -19.46 20.92
CA LEU A 433 -4.06 -19.00 21.51
C LEU A 433 -4.20 -17.46 21.51
N LEU A 434 -3.14 -16.74 21.90
CA LEU A 434 -3.13 -15.27 21.86
C LEU A 434 -3.32 -14.75 20.43
N GLN A 435 -2.67 -15.40 19.46
CA GLN A 435 -2.84 -15.10 18.05
C GLN A 435 -4.30 -15.23 17.62
N GLN A 436 -4.95 -16.34 18.00
CA GLN A 436 -6.36 -16.61 17.68
C GLN A 436 -7.33 -15.58 18.28
N VAL A 437 -7.04 -15.07 19.48
CA VAL A 437 -7.85 -14.03 20.15
C VAL A 437 -7.66 -12.65 19.50
N VAL A 438 -6.43 -12.28 19.14
CA VAL A 438 -6.13 -10.97 18.53
C VAL A 438 -6.50 -10.95 17.03
N GLY A 439 -6.55 -12.10 16.37
CA GLY A 439 -6.95 -12.22 14.97
C GLY A 439 -5.94 -11.66 13.97
N ARG A 440 -4.70 -11.41 14.39
CA ARG A 440 -3.60 -10.86 13.59
C ARG A 440 -2.40 -11.81 13.61
N ALA A 441 -1.61 -11.82 12.53
CA ALA A 441 -0.33 -12.50 12.55
C ALA A 441 0.60 -11.85 13.59
N ASP A 442 1.43 -12.66 14.25
CA ASP A 442 2.53 -12.15 15.05
C ASP A 442 3.62 -11.66 14.07
N VAL A 443 3.89 -10.36 14.10
CA VAL A 443 4.90 -9.71 13.23
C VAL A 443 5.71 -8.77 14.10
N THR A 444 7.03 -8.79 13.97
CA THR A 444 7.93 -7.97 14.82
C THR A 444 8.06 -6.53 14.35
N VAL A 445 7.16 -6.09 13.48
CA VAL A 445 7.23 -4.80 12.80
C VAL A 445 7.07 -3.63 13.78
N GLU A 446 8.02 -2.71 13.76
CA GLU A 446 7.97 -1.50 14.57
C GLU A 446 6.88 -0.52 14.09
N ASN A 447 6.29 0.22 15.03
CA ASN A 447 5.25 1.22 14.73
C ASN A 447 5.80 2.60 14.35
N ASP A 448 7.13 2.75 14.32
CA ASP A 448 7.79 4.01 14.00
C ASP A 448 7.91 4.21 12.48
N GLY A 449 7.83 5.46 12.05
CA GLY A 449 8.07 5.89 10.68
C GLY A 449 9.56 6.10 10.42
N ILE A 450 9.90 6.61 9.24
CA ILE A 450 11.30 6.85 8.84
C ILE A 450 11.83 8.13 9.50
N LEU A 451 11.03 9.19 9.53
CA LEU A 451 11.36 10.50 10.08
C LEU A 451 10.72 10.74 11.45
N ILE A 452 9.57 10.11 11.73
CA ILE A 452 8.79 10.35 12.94
C ILE A 452 8.59 9.06 13.73
N SER A 453 9.00 9.04 15.00
CA SER A 453 8.74 7.94 15.96
C SER A 453 7.69 8.35 17.01
N ARG A 454 6.90 7.42 17.56
CA ARG A 454 5.95 7.70 18.68
C ARG A 454 6.62 8.06 20.00
N GLY A 455 7.94 7.89 20.11
CA GLY A 455 8.76 8.47 21.16
C GLY A 455 9.69 7.47 21.85
N LYS A 456 10.98 7.60 21.60
CA LYS A 456 11.92 7.62 22.74
C LYS A 456 11.68 8.95 23.46
N LYS A 457 11.52 8.91 24.78
CA LYS A 457 11.58 10.12 25.61
C LYS A 457 12.88 10.85 25.26
N GLU A 458 12.78 12.06 24.73
CA GLU A 458 13.92 12.97 24.69
C GLU A 458 14.41 13.14 26.13
N GLY A 459 15.61 12.62 26.39
CA GLY A 459 16.24 12.65 27.69
C GLY A 459 17.20 11.50 27.91
N VAL A 460 18.31 11.46 27.17
CA VAL A 460 19.70 11.42 27.67
C VAL A 460 20.60 11.85 26.50
N ASN A 461 21.54 12.75 26.80
CA ASN A 461 22.56 13.31 25.93
C ASN A 461 23.32 12.26 25.11
N ASP A 462 23.72 12.59 23.88
CA ASP A 462 25.11 12.96 23.59
C ASP A 462 25.27 13.37 22.11
N LEU A 463 25.64 14.66 21.97
CA LEU A 463 26.35 15.37 20.89
C LEU A 463 25.76 15.41 19.47
#